data_AF-A0A9Q0TQ25-F1
#
_entry.id   AF-A0A9Q0TQ25-F1
#
_cell.length_a   1.000
_cell.length_b   1.000
_cell.length_c   1.000
_cell.angle_alpha   90.00
_cell.angle_beta   90.00
_cell.angle_gamma   90.00
#
_symmetry.space_group_name_H-M   'P 1'
#
loop_
_entity.id
_entity.type
_entity.pdbx_description
1 polymer ?
#
loop_
_entity_poly.entity_id
_entity_poly.type
_entity_poly.pdbx_seq_one_letter_code
_entity_poly.pdbx_strand_id
1 'polypeptide(L)'
;MLKFLSKVKIEFNALDPRVASCMEFLAQCNARKAKESNPACQVLVKRRTDDFPPQITVTFVNGVEEAFDATSTPAQSIRTMILEKGQHLETEQMFREAGEKWPVIIPEEELHEFAPGLHIHSDFRLGSRKYHIYSVIHHNLLCKWNESLVMAQIVEEPKVHS
;
A
#
# COMPACT_ATOMS: atom_id res chain seq x y z
N MET A 1 8.56 -1.15 -5.39
CA MET A 1 8.36 0.20 -4.83
C MET A 1 7.92 1.14 -5.93
N LEU A 2 8.80 1.52 -6.87
CA LEU A 2 8.46 2.49 -7.94
C LEU A 2 7.33 2.04 -8.89
N LYS A 3 7.05 0.73 -9.00
CA LYS A 3 5.89 0.22 -9.78
C LYS A 3 4.55 0.87 -9.43
N PHE A 4 4.38 1.32 -8.19
CA PHE A 4 3.12 1.94 -7.73
C PHE A 4 3.09 3.47 -7.84
N LEU A 5 4.22 4.10 -8.21
CA LEU A 5 4.40 5.54 -8.15
C LEU A 5 4.53 6.14 -9.55
N SER A 6 3.85 7.25 -9.80
CA SER A 6 4.05 8.08 -10.99
C SER A 6 5.16 9.11 -10.78
N LYS A 7 5.31 9.63 -9.55
CA LYS A 7 6.28 10.68 -9.21
C LYS A 7 6.77 10.55 -7.78
N VAL A 8 8.03 10.91 -7.56
CA VAL A 8 8.68 11.05 -6.26
C VAL A 8 9.34 12.42 -6.22
N LYS A 9 9.09 13.21 -5.18
CA LYS A 9 9.69 14.52 -4.94
C LYS A 9 10.37 14.51 -3.58
N ILE A 10 11.68 14.70 -3.55
CA ILE A 10 12.48 14.74 -2.33
C ILE A 10 12.97 16.16 -2.14
N GLU A 11 12.59 16.79 -1.05
CA GLU A 11 12.93 18.18 -0.73
C GLU A 11 13.72 18.23 0.58
N PHE A 12 14.90 18.84 0.55
CA PHE A 12 15.72 18.98 1.75
C PHE A 12 16.71 20.14 1.64
N ASN A 13 17.15 20.67 2.78
CA ASN A 13 18.30 21.56 2.84
C ASN A 13 19.59 20.74 2.98
N ALA A 14 20.59 20.99 2.14
CA ALA A 14 21.84 20.23 2.14
C ALA A 14 22.69 20.40 3.42
N LEU A 15 22.43 21.45 4.19
CA LEU A 15 23.10 21.72 5.47
C LEU A 15 22.36 21.12 6.67
N ASP A 16 21.13 20.60 6.48
CA ASP A 16 20.35 20.00 7.55
C ASP A 16 20.93 18.62 7.92
N PRO A 17 21.27 18.35 9.19
CA PRO A 17 21.82 17.05 9.60
C PRO A 17 20.80 15.90 9.49
N ARG A 18 19.50 16.19 9.37
CA ARG A 18 18.40 15.21 9.36
C ARG A 18 18.13 14.60 7.98
N VAL A 19 18.95 14.91 6.97
CA VAL A 19 18.72 14.47 5.57
C VAL A 19 19.03 13.00 5.29
N ALA A 20 19.53 12.25 6.27
CA ALA A 20 19.94 10.86 6.10
C ALA A 20 18.84 9.99 5.46
N SER A 21 17.59 10.06 5.96
CA SER A 21 16.46 9.31 5.40
C SER A 21 16.17 9.69 3.94
N CYS A 22 16.26 10.98 3.59
CA CYS A 22 16.07 11.43 2.20
C CYS A 22 17.12 10.84 1.27
N MET A 23 18.39 10.84 1.69
CA MET A 23 19.48 10.30 0.87
C MET A 23 19.38 8.80 0.69
N GLU A 24 19.06 8.07 1.76
CA GLU A 24 18.84 6.62 1.69
C GLU A 24 17.65 6.30 0.77
N PHE A 25 16.53 7.02 0.91
CA PHE A 25 15.35 6.83 0.06
C PHE A 25 15.65 7.16 -1.42
N LEU A 26 16.42 8.22 -1.69
CA LEU A 26 16.88 8.56 -3.03
C LEU A 26 17.75 7.44 -3.63
N ALA A 27 18.64 6.85 -2.83
CA ALA A 27 19.45 5.71 -3.27
C ALA A 27 18.58 4.49 -3.61
N GLN A 28 17.54 4.21 -2.79
CA GLN A 28 16.57 3.15 -3.07
C GLN A 28 15.79 3.40 -4.37
N CYS A 29 15.37 4.64 -4.63
CA CYS A 29 14.71 5.00 -5.89
C CYS A 29 15.66 4.84 -7.10
N ASN A 30 16.95 5.10 -6.91
CA ASN A 30 17.94 4.99 -7.97
C ASN A 30 18.46 3.57 -8.21
N ALA A 31 18.14 2.61 -7.35
CA ALA A 31 18.54 1.23 -7.53
C ALA A 31 18.04 0.67 -8.87
N ARG A 32 18.90 -0.11 -9.55
CA ARG A 32 18.61 -0.68 -10.88
C ARG A 32 17.25 -1.40 -10.93
N LYS A 33 17.00 -2.30 -9.98
CA LYS A 33 15.73 -3.04 -9.85
C LYS A 33 14.52 -2.12 -9.67
N ALA A 34 14.69 -0.98 -8.99
CA ALA A 34 13.62 -0.02 -8.79
C ALA A 34 13.29 0.69 -10.12
N LYS A 35 14.30 1.18 -10.84
CA LYS A 35 14.11 1.84 -12.15
C LYS A 35 13.54 0.90 -13.20
N GLU A 36 14.00 -0.35 -13.25
CA GLU A 36 13.47 -1.37 -14.16
C GLU A 36 11.99 -1.68 -13.88
N SER A 37 11.55 -1.59 -12.61
CA SER A 37 10.14 -1.82 -12.26
C SER A 37 9.18 -0.73 -12.77
N ASN A 38 9.67 0.49 -12.98
CA ASN A 38 8.90 1.59 -13.57
C ASN A 38 9.83 2.69 -14.10
N PRO A 39 10.21 2.64 -15.39
CA PRO A 39 11.07 3.65 -16.00
C PRO A 39 10.38 5.01 -16.21
N ALA A 40 9.05 5.05 -16.17
CA ALA A 40 8.27 6.28 -16.35
C ALA A 40 8.13 7.10 -15.05
N CYS A 41 8.45 6.52 -13.89
CA CYS A 41 8.38 7.19 -12.60
C CYS A 41 9.37 8.37 -12.53
N GLN A 42 8.86 9.58 -12.30
CA GLN A 42 9.69 10.77 -12.22
C GLN A 42 10.27 10.95 -10.81
N VAL A 43 11.59 10.90 -10.67
CA VAL A 43 12.27 11.18 -9.39
C VAL A 43 12.86 12.58 -9.42
N LEU A 44 12.27 13.51 -8.66
CA LEU A 44 12.69 14.90 -8.53
C LEU A 44 13.36 15.14 -7.19
N VAL A 45 14.49 15.84 -7.21
CA VAL A 45 15.22 16.26 -6.02
C VAL A 45 15.30 17.77 -6.00
N LYS A 46 14.76 18.41 -4.96
CA LYS A 46 14.84 19.85 -4.76
C LYS A 46 15.68 20.15 -3.53
N ARG A 47 16.84 20.76 -3.77
CA ARG A 47 17.66 21.31 -2.69
C ARG A 47 17.11 22.67 -2.30
N ARG A 48 16.72 22.82 -1.03
CA ARG A 48 16.25 24.09 -0.47
C ARG A 48 17.39 24.76 0.32
N THR A 49 17.24 26.06 0.54
CA THR A 49 18.13 26.86 1.40
C THR A 49 17.40 27.37 2.65
N ASP A 50 16.13 27.01 2.79
CA ASP A 50 15.30 27.33 3.95
C ASP A 50 15.53 26.32 5.09
N ASP A 51 15.09 26.66 6.30
CA ASP A 51 15.20 25.78 7.49
C ASP A 51 14.00 24.80 7.60
N PHE A 52 13.32 24.54 6.49
CA PHE A 52 12.20 23.61 6.52
C PHE A 52 12.71 22.16 6.65
N PRO A 53 12.02 21.31 7.43
CA PRO A 53 12.37 19.90 7.57
C PRO A 53 12.40 19.15 6.23
N PRO A 54 13.32 18.18 6.05
CA PRO A 54 13.34 17.31 4.88
C PRO A 54 12.02 16.55 4.72
N GLN A 55 11.52 16.50 3.49
CA GLN A 55 10.23 15.91 3.15
C GLN A 55 10.34 15.04 1.90
N ILE A 56 9.64 13.92 1.91
CA ILE A 56 9.48 13.03 0.75
C ILE A 56 8.00 13.04 0.37
N THR A 57 7.68 13.51 -0.82
CA THR A 57 6.34 13.42 -1.39
C THR A 57 6.32 12.39 -2.49
N VAL A 58 5.35 11.48 -2.47
CA VAL A 58 5.12 10.50 -3.52
C VAL A 58 3.74 10.70 -4.13
N THR A 59 3.65 10.49 -5.43
CA THR A 59 2.41 10.47 -6.18
C THR A 59 2.24 9.05 -6.72
N PHE A 60 1.14 8.39 -6.36
CA PHE A 60 0.79 7.07 -6.85
C PHE A 60 0.30 7.12 -8.30
N VAL A 61 0.29 5.99 -8.99
CA VAL A 61 -0.18 5.90 -10.39
C VAL A 61 -1.64 6.29 -10.58
N ASN A 62 -2.45 6.19 -9.53
CA ASN A 62 -3.85 6.64 -9.52
C ASN A 62 -4.01 8.15 -9.20
N GLY A 63 -2.91 8.89 -9.03
CA GLY A 63 -2.91 10.32 -8.73
C GLY A 63 -3.01 10.69 -7.25
N VAL A 64 -3.11 9.72 -6.33
CA VAL A 64 -3.08 9.99 -4.89
C VAL A 64 -1.69 10.48 -4.50
N GLU A 65 -1.61 11.61 -3.79
CA GLU A 65 -0.36 12.14 -3.25
C GLU A 65 -0.24 11.86 -1.75
N GLU A 66 0.98 11.62 -1.29
CA GLU A 66 1.30 11.42 0.11
C GLU A 66 2.66 12.02 0.45
N ALA A 67 2.70 12.78 1.55
CA ALA A 67 3.89 13.41 2.05
C ALA A 67 4.34 12.75 3.35
N PHE A 68 5.60 12.35 3.40
CA PHE A 68 6.26 11.75 4.53
C PHE A 68 7.27 12.72 5.13
N ASP A 69 7.26 12.84 6.45
CA ASP A 69 8.29 13.53 7.21
C ASP A 69 9.55 12.65 7.28
N ALA A 70 10.61 13.10 6.61
CA ALA A 70 11.85 12.35 6.54
C ALA A 70 12.77 12.60 7.75
N THR A 71 12.41 13.48 8.68
CA THR A 71 13.18 13.70 9.92
C THR A 71 12.98 12.60 10.95
N SER A 72 11.73 12.20 11.14
CA SER A 72 11.32 11.24 12.16
C SER A 72 11.12 9.83 11.61
N THR A 73 10.91 9.71 10.29
CA THR A 73 10.60 8.43 9.66
C THR A 73 11.80 7.89 8.86
N PRO A 74 12.30 6.68 9.17
CA PRO A 74 13.37 6.05 8.40
C PRO A 74 12.96 5.74 6.96
N ALA A 75 13.91 5.77 6.03
CA ALA A 75 13.67 5.49 4.61
C ALA A 75 13.05 4.10 4.37
N GLN A 76 13.47 3.08 5.13
CA GLN A 76 12.91 1.73 5.05
C GLN A 76 11.44 1.69 5.43
N SER A 77 11.05 2.42 6.49
CA SER A 77 9.64 2.51 6.90
C SER A 77 8.81 3.22 5.83
N ILE A 78 9.31 4.32 5.26
CA ILE A 78 8.65 5.01 4.14
C ILE A 78 8.46 4.06 2.95
N ARG A 79 9.49 3.30 2.58
CA ARG A 79 9.40 2.28 1.53
C ARG A 79 8.31 1.24 1.82
N THR A 80 8.24 0.73 3.05
CA THR A 80 7.22 -0.26 3.44
C THR A 80 5.82 0.33 3.36
N MET A 81 5.60 1.53 3.89
CA MET A 81 4.29 2.22 3.79
C MET A 81 3.86 2.41 2.33
N ILE A 82 4.78 2.79 1.45
CA ILE A 82 4.50 2.91 0.00
C ILE A 82 4.11 1.58 -0.62
N LEU A 83 4.77 0.48 -0.25
CA LEU A 83 4.47 -0.85 -0.78
C LEU A 83 3.09 -1.32 -0.33
N GLU A 84 2.78 -1.19 0.97
CA GLU A 84 1.50 -1.59 1.55
C GLU A 84 0.35 -0.79 0.93
N LYS A 85 0.48 0.54 0.86
CA LYS A 85 -0.53 1.39 0.24
C LYS A 85 -0.66 1.13 -1.27
N GLY A 86 0.46 0.93 -1.97
CA GLY A 86 0.45 0.60 -3.39
C GLY A 86 -0.31 -0.70 -3.68
N GLN A 87 -0.12 -1.73 -2.87
CA GLN A 87 -0.86 -3.00 -2.99
C GLN A 87 -2.35 -2.83 -2.70
N HIS A 88 -2.71 -2.00 -1.71
CA HIS A 88 -4.12 -1.69 -1.42
C HIS A 88 -4.80 -0.99 -2.60
N LEU A 89 -4.14 0.02 -3.19
CA LEU A 89 -4.66 0.75 -4.36
C LEU A 89 -4.74 -0.12 -5.61
N GLU A 90 -3.76 -1.00 -5.85
CA GLU A 90 -3.77 -1.99 -6.94
C GLU A 90 -4.95 -2.95 -6.78
N THR A 91 -5.19 -3.44 -5.56
CA THR A 91 -6.33 -4.34 -5.26
C THR A 91 -7.67 -3.64 -5.46
N GLU A 92 -7.83 -2.44 -4.90
CA GLU A 92 -9.04 -1.63 -5.09
C GLU A 92 -9.36 -1.42 -6.58
N GLN A 93 -8.33 -1.15 -7.39
CA GLN A 93 -8.47 -0.98 -8.83
C GLN A 93 -8.94 -2.28 -9.52
N MET A 94 -8.41 -3.44 -9.14
CA MET A 94 -8.88 -4.74 -9.67
C MET A 94 -10.36 -5.00 -9.39
N PHE A 95 -10.84 -4.68 -8.18
CA PHE A 95 -12.25 -4.83 -7.82
C PHE A 95 -13.14 -3.87 -8.63
N ARG A 96 -12.73 -2.61 -8.75
CA ARG A 96 -13.43 -1.61 -9.57
C ARG A 96 -13.52 -2.03 -11.04
N GLU A 97 -12.45 -2.61 -11.60
CA GLU A 97 -12.43 -3.12 -12.98
C GLU A 97 -13.31 -4.36 -13.20
N ALA A 98 -13.50 -5.18 -12.16
CA ALA A 98 -14.44 -6.29 -12.18
C ALA A 98 -15.91 -5.83 -12.02
N GLY A 99 -16.16 -4.55 -11.72
CA GLY A 99 -17.48 -4.03 -11.38
C GLY A 99 -17.94 -4.41 -9.97
N GLU A 100 -17.03 -4.90 -9.14
CA GLU A 100 -17.30 -5.33 -7.77
C GLU A 100 -17.08 -4.19 -6.77
N LYS A 101 -17.80 -4.25 -5.64
CA LYS A 101 -17.68 -3.24 -4.59
C LYS A 101 -16.39 -3.42 -3.79
N TRP A 102 -15.72 -2.32 -3.46
CA TRP A 102 -14.56 -2.26 -2.57
C TRP A 102 -14.82 -1.25 -1.43
N PRO A 103 -14.46 -1.57 -0.17
CA PRO A 103 -13.98 -2.86 0.31
C PRO A 103 -15.07 -3.93 0.23
N VAL A 104 -14.68 -5.20 0.14
CA VAL A 104 -15.62 -6.32 0.24
C VAL A 104 -16.12 -6.38 1.68
N ILE A 105 -17.41 -6.08 1.86
CA ILE A 105 -18.10 -6.25 3.15
C ILE A 105 -18.72 -7.65 3.13
N ILE A 106 -18.24 -8.52 4.01
CA ILE A 106 -18.82 -9.85 4.21
C ILE A 106 -19.91 -9.71 5.28
N PRO A 107 -21.19 -10.00 4.98
CA PRO A 107 -22.27 -10.01 5.97
C PRO A 107 -21.99 -10.98 7.11
N GLU A 108 -22.47 -10.67 8.32
CA GLU A 108 -22.23 -11.50 9.52
C GLU A 108 -22.82 -12.92 9.36
N GLU A 109 -23.93 -13.02 8.63
CA GLU A 109 -24.62 -14.28 8.34
C GLU A 109 -23.76 -15.24 7.51
N GLU A 110 -23.00 -14.71 6.54
CA GLU A 110 -22.10 -15.49 5.67
C GLU A 110 -20.84 -15.97 6.42
N LEU A 111 -20.46 -15.35 7.53
CA LEU A 111 -19.33 -15.79 8.35
C LEU A 111 -19.61 -17.12 9.08
N HIS A 112 -20.88 -17.46 9.29
CA HIS A 112 -21.32 -18.66 10.02
C HIS A 112 -21.69 -19.82 9.09
N GLU A 113 -21.83 -19.56 7.79
CA GLU A 113 -22.03 -20.60 6.79
C GLU A 113 -20.70 -21.28 6.47
N PHE A 114 -20.48 -22.45 7.08
CA PHE A 114 -19.40 -23.34 6.68
C PHE A 114 -19.66 -23.85 5.26
N ALA A 115 -19.03 -23.25 4.27
CA ALA A 115 -19.04 -23.78 2.90
C ALA A 115 -18.39 -25.18 2.89
N PRO A 116 -19.10 -26.26 2.53
CA PRO A 116 -18.53 -27.61 2.50
C PRO A 116 -17.51 -27.69 1.35
N GLY A 117 -16.22 -27.60 1.71
CA GLY A 117 -15.10 -27.62 0.76
C GLY A 117 -13.94 -26.68 1.10
N LEU A 118 -14.06 -25.86 2.15
CA LEU A 118 -12.99 -24.94 2.55
C LEU A 118 -11.83 -25.68 3.24
N HIS A 119 -10.75 -25.97 2.51
CA HIS A 119 -9.49 -26.39 3.13
C HIS A 119 -8.78 -25.17 3.74
N ILE A 120 -8.91 -25.04 5.05
CA ILE A 120 -8.30 -23.98 5.86
C ILE A 120 -6.79 -24.20 5.93
N HIS A 121 -6.02 -23.57 5.04
CA HIS A 121 -4.56 -23.60 5.13
C HIS A 121 -4.10 -22.50 6.12
N SER A 122 -4.13 -22.87 7.40
CA SER A 122 -3.35 -22.33 8.53
C SER A 122 -3.21 -20.79 8.72
N ASP A 123 -3.86 -20.31 9.79
CA ASP A 123 -3.58 -19.15 10.64
C ASP A 123 -2.43 -18.20 10.22
N PHE A 124 -2.79 -17.01 9.74
CA PHE A 124 -1.86 -15.88 9.58
C PHE A 124 -2.05 -14.86 10.72
N ARG A 125 -1.00 -14.61 11.52
CA ARG A 125 -1.01 -13.55 12.54
C ARG A 125 -0.38 -12.28 11.97
N LEU A 126 -1.17 -11.22 11.89
CA LEU A 126 -0.68 -9.84 11.70
C LEU A 126 -0.79 -9.13 13.06
N GLY A 127 0.29 -9.17 13.85
CA GLY A 127 0.32 -8.63 15.21
C GLY A 127 -0.62 -9.37 16.19
N SER A 128 -1.22 -8.64 17.13
CA SER A 128 -2.12 -9.18 18.18
C SER A 128 -3.54 -9.48 17.72
N ARG A 129 -3.85 -9.40 16.43
CA ARG A 129 -5.21 -9.69 15.90
C ARG A 129 -5.18 -10.88 14.95
N LYS A 130 -6.11 -11.81 15.19
CA LYS A 130 -6.39 -12.96 14.32
C LYS A 130 -7.36 -12.50 13.24
N TYR A 131 -7.04 -12.78 11.98
CA TYR A 131 -7.95 -12.59 10.86
C TYR A 131 -8.28 -13.98 10.29
N HIS A 132 -9.56 -14.25 10.05
CA HIS A 132 -10.00 -15.44 9.34
C HIS A 132 -10.27 -15.04 7.88
N ILE A 133 -9.48 -15.59 6.96
CA ILE A 133 -9.66 -15.38 5.53
C ILE A 133 -10.63 -16.46 5.07
N TYR A 134 -11.88 -16.08 4.79
CA TYR A 134 -12.83 -16.94 4.11
C TYR A 134 -12.64 -16.76 2.60
N SER A 135 -12.12 -17.80 1.94
CA SER A 135 -12.06 -17.87 0.47
C SER A 135 -13.45 -18.19 -0.06
N VAL A 136 -14.23 -17.18 -0.45
CA VAL A 136 -15.48 -17.40 -1.20
C VAL A 136 -15.09 -17.71 -2.65
N ILE A 137 -14.93 -18.99 -2.95
CA ILE A 137 -14.64 -19.47 -4.31
C ILE A 137 -15.93 -19.40 -5.13
N HIS A 138 -16.19 -18.29 -5.79
CA HIS A 138 -17.09 -18.28 -6.94
C HIS A 138 -16.32 -18.82 -8.16
N HIS A 139 -16.78 -19.94 -8.72
CA HIS A 139 -16.14 -20.70 -9.81
C HIS A 139 -15.84 -19.87 -11.09
N ASN A 140 -16.36 -18.64 -11.20
CA ASN A 140 -16.10 -17.73 -12.33
C ASN A 140 -14.96 -16.72 -12.10
N LEU A 141 -14.37 -16.62 -10.90
CA LEU A 141 -13.27 -15.69 -10.60
C LEU A 141 -11.88 -16.36 -10.63
N LEU A 142 -11.80 -17.70 -10.58
CA LEU A 142 -10.54 -18.44 -10.51
C LEU A 142 -9.54 -18.17 -11.65
N CYS A 143 -9.98 -17.69 -12.82
CA CYS A 143 -9.07 -17.46 -13.94
C CYS A 143 -8.26 -16.15 -13.85
N LYS A 144 -8.52 -15.25 -12.89
CA LYS A 144 -7.76 -14.00 -12.71
C LYS A 144 -7.02 -13.89 -11.37
N TRP A 145 -7.18 -14.88 -10.50
CA TRP A 145 -6.83 -14.81 -9.09
C TRP A 145 -5.57 -15.62 -8.74
N ASN A 146 -4.51 -15.45 -9.54
CA ASN A 146 -3.22 -16.05 -9.24
C ASN A 146 -2.23 -14.94 -8.88
N GLU A 147 -1.96 -14.78 -7.57
CA GLU A 147 -0.85 -14.04 -6.93
C GLU A 147 -1.14 -12.76 -6.10
N SER A 148 -2.39 -12.29 -5.96
CA SER A 148 -2.65 -11.09 -5.12
C SER A 148 -3.36 -11.43 -3.81
N LEU A 149 -2.59 -11.43 -2.71
CA LEU A 149 -3.08 -11.54 -1.33
C LEU A 149 -4.14 -10.46 -1.07
N VAL A 150 -5.37 -10.85 -0.73
CA VAL A 150 -6.47 -9.93 -0.46
C VAL A 150 -6.47 -9.44 0.98
N MET A 151 -6.36 -8.14 1.12
CA MET A 151 -6.70 -7.39 2.33
C MET A 151 -8.18 -7.01 2.28
N ALA A 152 -9.07 -7.90 2.74
CA ALA A 152 -10.45 -7.54 3.01
C ALA A 152 -10.52 -6.79 4.35
N GLN A 153 -11.06 -5.57 4.36
CA GLN A 153 -11.32 -4.80 5.57
C GLN A 153 -12.71 -5.17 6.10
N ILE A 154 -12.77 -5.76 7.29
CA ILE A 154 -14.01 -5.84 8.09
C ILE A 154 -14.30 -4.41 8.56
N VAL A 155 -15.27 -3.75 7.95
CA VAL A 155 -15.81 -2.49 8.47
C VAL A 155 -16.92 -2.87 9.45
N GLU A 156 -16.65 -2.78 10.76
CA GLU A 156 -17.74 -2.76 11.75
C GLU A 156 -18.60 -1.53 11.48
N GLU A 157 -19.89 -1.73 11.20
CA GLU A 157 -20.84 -0.62 11.10
C GLU A 157 -20.86 0.16 12.43
N PRO A 158 -20.89 1.51 12.40
CA PRO A 158 -21.10 2.28 13.63
C PRO A 158 -22.49 1.98 14.18
N LYS A 159 -22.55 1.42 15.40
CA LYS A 159 -23.80 1.23 16.15
C LYS A 159 -24.55 2.56 16.23
N VAL A 160 -25.59 2.72 15.41
CA VAL A 160 -26.60 3.76 15.58
C VAL A 160 -27.31 3.45 16.90
N HIS A 161 -26.93 4.15 17.96
CA HIS A 161 -27.69 4.13 19.20
C HIS A 161 -28.95 4.98 18.97
N SER A 162 -30.11 4.31 18.95
CA SER A 162 -31.42 4.95 19.14
C SER A 162 -31.62 5.31 20.61
#